data_AF-A0ABD6BJD6-F1
#
_entry.id   AF-A0ABD6BJD6-F1
#
_cell.length_a   1.000
_cell.length_b   1.000
_cell.length_c   1.000
_cell.angle_alpha   90.00
_cell.angle_beta   90.00
_cell.angle_gamma   90.00
#
_symmetry.space_group_name_H-M   'P 1'
#
loop_
_entity.id
_entity.type
_entity.pdbx_description
1 polymer ?
#
loop_
_entity_poly.entity_id
_entity_poly.type
_entity_poly.pdbx_seq_one_letter_code
_entity_poly.pdbx_strand_id
1 'polypeptide(L)' 'MATIAYETPDGTTEEAIDAEHITDSGKVQGVRLRLEDEGFVHVPYTRLYWIRMSEDEGTVDYSARS' A
#
# COMPACT_ATOMS: atom_id res chain seq x y z
N MET A 1 -6.83 -6.19 4.35
CA MET A 1 -5.90 -5.19 4.95
C MET A 1 -4.62 -5.13 4.13
N ALA A 2 -3.97 -3.99 4.08
CA ALA A 2 -2.65 -3.84 3.47
C ALA A 2 -1.70 -3.11 4.43
N THR A 3 -0.42 -3.39 4.33
CA THR A 3 0.64 -2.61 4.97
C THR A 3 1.45 -1.94 3.87
N ILE A 4 1.74 -0.66 4.07
CA ILE A 4 2.50 0.15 3.12
C ILE A 4 3.67 0.81 3.83
N ALA A 5 4.83 0.80 3.16
CA ALA A 5 6.02 1.51 3.62
C ALA A 5 6.43 2.57 2.59
N TYR A 6 6.63 3.79 3.06
CA TYR A 6 7.02 4.92 2.22
C TYR A 6 7.91 5.93 2.94
N GLU A 7 8.64 6.73 2.18
CA GLU A 7 9.52 7.77 2.70
C GLU A 7 8.75 9.07 3.01
N THR A 8 8.98 9.58 4.21
CA THR A 8 8.56 10.89 4.73
C THR A 8 9.80 11.73 5.10
N PRO A 9 9.65 13.05 5.33
CA PRO A 9 10.76 13.90 5.76
C PRO A 9 11.43 13.42 7.07
N ASP A 10 10.67 12.72 7.92
CA ASP A 10 11.13 12.17 9.20
C ASP A 10 11.77 10.78 9.07
N GLY A 11 11.71 10.15 7.89
CA GLY A 11 12.31 8.85 7.62
C GLY A 11 11.38 7.90 6.88
N THR A 12 11.45 6.61 7.18
CA THR A 12 10.52 5.62 6.62
C THR A 12 9.32 5.47 7.54
N THR A 13 8.12 5.58 6.97
CA THR A 13 6.84 5.39 7.65
C THR A 13 6.22 4.09 7.16
N GLU A 14 5.66 3.32 8.10
CA GLU A 14 4.94 2.08 7.84
C GLU A 14 3.54 2.19 8.43
N GLU A 15 2.51 1.97 7.61
CA GLU A 15 1.11 2.10 8.03
C GLU A 15 0.28 0.91 7.57
N ALA A 16 -0.66 0.51 8.43
CA ALA A 16 -1.72 -0.43 8.07
C ALA A 16 -2.89 0.38 7.50
N ILE A 17 -3.32 0.04 6.29
CA ILE A 17 -4.37 0.74 5.57
C ILE A 17 -5.28 -0.28 4.88
N ASP A 18 -6.57 0.01 4.79
CA ASP A 18 -7.49 -0.80 4.00
C ASP A 18 -7.07 -0.81 2.53
N ALA A 19 -7.13 -1.99 1.89
CA ALA A 19 -6.71 -2.13 0.50
C ALA A 19 -7.59 -1.26 -0.43
N GLU A 20 -8.86 -1.09 -0.10
CA GLU A 20 -9.79 -0.20 -0.79
C GLU A 20 -9.44 1.30 -0.65
N HIS A 21 -8.62 1.66 0.33
CA HIS A 21 -8.17 3.04 0.55
C HIS A 21 -6.90 3.38 -0.25
N ILE A 22 -6.28 2.39 -0.91
CA ILE A 22 -5.13 2.60 -1.79
C ILE A 22 -5.66 2.77 -3.21
N THR A 23 -5.52 3.98 -3.75
CA THR A 23 -5.99 4.32 -5.10
C THR A 23 -4.88 4.97 -5.93
N ASP A 24 -5.03 5.06 -7.24
CA ASP A 24 -4.13 5.90 -8.05
C ASP A 24 -4.26 7.37 -7.61
N SER A 25 -3.12 8.06 -7.56
CA SER A 25 -3.07 9.43 -7.08
C SER A 25 -3.79 10.43 -7.98
N GLY A 26 -3.74 10.25 -9.30
CA GLY A 26 -4.21 11.20 -10.31
C GLY A 26 -3.50 12.57 -10.32
N LYS A 27 -2.73 12.91 -9.27
CA LYS A 27 -1.98 14.17 -9.11
C LYS A 27 -0.48 14.02 -9.25
N VAL A 28 0.04 12.86 -8.81
CA VAL A 28 1.45 12.49 -8.93
C VAL A 28 1.55 11.09 -9.51
N GLN A 29 2.70 10.72 -10.07
CA GLN A 29 2.98 9.34 -10.45
C GLN A 29 3.20 8.50 -9.20
N GLY A 30 2.11 7.97 -8.64
CA GLY A 30 2.10 7.30 -7.36
C GLY A 30 0.70 6.94 -6.89
N VAL A 31 0.61 6.55 -5.63
CA VAL A 31 -0.65 6.15 -5.00
C VAL A 31 -1.20 7.25 -4.08
N ARG A 32 -2.50 7.25 -3.88
CA ARG A 32 -3.19 8.02 -2.85
C ARG A 32 -3.70 7.05 -1.79
N LEU A 33 -3.35 7.36 -0.55
CA LEU A 33 -3.72 6.63 0.65
C LEU A 33 -4.76 7.44 1.40
N ARG A 34 -5.90 6.82 1.75
CA ARG A 34 -6.87 7.37 2.70
C ARG A 34 -6.59 6.82 4.09
N LEU A 35 -6.09 7.68 4.98
CA LEU A 35 -5.84 7.38 6.38
C LEU A 35 -7.15 7.31 7.18
N GLU A 36 -7.09 6.70 8.36
CA GLU A 36 -8.26 6.52 9.24
C GLU A 36 -8.83 7.86 9.74
N ASP A 37 -7.99 8.88 9.98
CA ASP A 37 -8.37 10.26 10.33
C ASP A 37 -8.97 11.07 9.16
N GLU A 38 -9.52 10.41 8.13
CA GLU A 38 -10.02 11.03 6.88
C GLU A 38 -8.99 11.85 6.08
N GLY A 39 -7.70 11.76 6.46
CA GLY A 39 -6.59 12.39 5.77
C GLY A 39 -6.23 11.66 4.46
N PHE A 40 -5.75 12.41 3.47
CA PHE A 40 -5.24 11.84 2.22
C PHE A 40 -3.74 12.13 2.06
N VAL A 41 -2.97 11.09 1.79
CA VAL A 41 -1.54 11.20 1.47
C VAL A 41 -1.32 10.76 0.04
N HIS A 42 -0.62 11.58 -0.73
CA HIS A 42 -0.18 11.23 -2.08
C HIS A 42 1.29 10.82 -2.02
N VAL A 43 1.58 9.54 -2.27
CA VAL A 43 2.92 8.96 -2.20
C VAL A 43 3.43 8.71 -3.61
N PRO A 44 4.47 9.44 -4.08
CA PRO A 44 5.12 9.16 -5.35
C PRO A 44 5.76 7.77 -5.37
N TYR A 45 5.77 7.08 -6.52
CA TYR A 45 6.42 5.76 -6.64
C TYR A 45 7.91 5.78 -6.30
N THR A 46 8.59 6.92 -6.49
CA THR A 46 10.00 7.09 -6.11
C THR A 46 10.25 7.04 -4.61
N ARG A 47 9.20 7.20 -3.80
CA ARG A 47 9.23 7.15 -2.32
C ARG A 47 8.45 5.97 -1.75
N LEU A 48 7.82 5.17 -2.61
CA LEU A 48 7.12 3.97 -2.22
C LEU A 48 8.13 2.82 -2.15
N TYR A 49 8.32 2.25 -0.97
CA TYR A 49 9.23 1.11 -0.82
C TYR A 49 8.52 -0.20 -1.14
N TRP A 50 7.38 -0.46 -0.50
CA TRP A 50 6.60 -1.66 -0.77
C TRP A 50 5.15 -1.50 -0.29
N ILE A 51 4.27 -2.31 -0.89
CA ILE A 51 2.90 -2.53 -0.45
C ILE A 51 2.74 -4.03 -0.29
N ARG A 52 2.33 -4.47 0.89
CA ARG A 52 2.05 -5.87 1.19
C ARG A 52 0.57 -5.99 1.49
N MET A 53 -0.15 -6.71 0.64
CA MET A 53 -1.52 -7.09 0.94
C MET A 53 -1.48 -8.23 1.96
N SER A 54 -2.18 -8.07 3.07
CA SER A 54 -2.47 -9.15 3.99
C SER A 54 -3.74 -9.82 3.48
N GLU A 55 -3.57 -10.86 2.66
CA GLU A 55 -4.64 -11.80 2.36
C GLU A 55 -5.00 -12.52 3.67
N ASP A 56 -6.28 -12.52 4.03
CA ASP A 56 -6.83 -13.70 4.69
C ASP A 56 -6.77 -14.79 3.61
N GLU A 57 -5.71 -15.59 3.68
CA GLU A 57 -5.29 -16.49 2.62
C GLU A 57 -6.33 -17.61 2.44
N GLY A 58 -7.19 -17.46 1.43
CA GLY A 58 -7.67 -18.62 0.68
C GLY A 58 -6.48 -19.13 -0.12
N THR A 59 -5.72 -20.06 0.46
CA THR A 59 -4.55 -20.73 -0.12
C THR A 59 -4.72 -20.97 -1.62
N VAL A 60 -3.96 -20.25 -2.44
CA VAL A 60 -3.82 -20.59 -3.86
C VAL A 60 -2.66 -21.56 -3.97
N ASP A 61 -3.00 -22.84 -3.90
CA ASP A 61 -2.07 -23.96 -4.04
C ASP A 61 -1.55 -24.02 -5.49
N TYR A 62 -0.34 -23.51 -5.72
CA TYR A 62 0.40 -23.77 -6.96
C TYR A 62 1.10 -25.12 -6.88
N SER A 63 0.35 -26.21 -6.71
CA SER A 63 0.79 -27.55 -7.11
C SER A 63 0.88 -27.62 -8.63
N ALA A 64 1.92 -27.00 -9.18
CA ALA A 64 2.33 -27.14 -10.57
C ALA A 64 2.79 -28.59 -10.79
N ARG A 65 1.85 -29.37 -11.31
CA ARG A 65 1.98 -30.65 -12.02
C ARG A 65 3.37 -30.89 -12.61
N SER A 66 4.05 -31.94 -12.14
CA SER A 66 5.15 -32.61 -12.84
C SER A 66 4.64 -33.78 -13.67
#